data_AF-V4ZJN1-F1
#
_entry.id   AF-V4ZJN1-F1
#
_cell.length_a   1.000
_cell.length_b   1.000
_cell.length_c   1.000
_cell.angle_alpha   90.00
_cell.angle_beta   90.00
_cell.angle_gamma   90.00
#
_symmetry.space_group_name_H-M   'P 1'
#
loop_
_entity.id
_entity.type
_entity.pdbx_description
1 polymer ?
#
loop_
_entity_poly.entity_id
_entity_poly.type
_entity_poly.pdbx_seq_one_letter_code
_entity_poly.pdbx_strand_id
1 'polypeptide(L)'
;MTLTQTQIREYDRRAMDTEATATATFGIGCFWGPDAQFGAVDGVVRTRVGYAGGTKRDPTYHSLGDHTEVFQVDFDPDTITYRDLLELVFESHTPRRQTGKTQYQNVVLATTADQRAILDEFLAARGLTADGIETRIEQLSRFYLAEEYHQKYTLRSVSSFMDAFEAAGYGDDDLRESPIAAKLNGYAAGHDVSVAEELPARP
;
A
#
# COMPACT_ATOMS: atom_id res chain seq x y z
N MET A 1 10.49 -15.90 -18.43
CA MET A 1 11.87 -15.42 -18.17
C MET A 1 12.09 -15.40 -16.67
N THR A 2 13.31 -15.61 -16.19
CA THR A 2 13.58 -15.88 -14.77
C THR A 2 14.18 -14.65 -14.09
N LEU A 3 13.43 -14.03 -13.17
CA LEU A 3 13.95 -13.06 -12.22
C LEU A 3 15.07 -13.74 -11.40
N THR A 4 16.24 -13.12 -11.31
CA THR A 4 17.38 -13.72 -10.60
C THR A 4 17.46 -13.23 -9.15
N GLN A 5 18.04 -14.07 -8.28
CA GLN A 5 18.35 -13.69 -6.89
C GLN A 5 19.18 -12.40 -6.78
N THR A 6 20.07 -12.14 -7.75
CA THR A 6 20.93 -10.96 -7.77
C THR A 6 20.11 -9.70 -8.05
N GLN A 7 19.18 -9.75 -9.01
CA GLN A 7 18.30 -8.62 -9.32
C GLN A 7 17.44 -8.24 -8.10
N ILE A 8 16.85 -9.23 -7.42
CA ILE A 8 16.06 -9.00 -6.20
C ILE A 8 16.90 -8.28 -5.14
N ARG A 9 18.06 -8.86 -4.79
CA ARG A 9 18.93 -8.33 -3.74
C ARG A 9 19.62 -7.01 -4.09
N GLU A 10 19.81 -6.70 -5.38
CA GLU A 10 20.37 -5.42 -5.81
C GLU A 10 19.32 -4.31 -5.78
N TYR A 11 18.10 -4.59 -6.26
CA TYR A 11 17.02 -3.62 -6.21
C TYR A 11 16.71 -3.22 -4.77
N ASP A 12 16.48 -4.21 -3.90
CA ASP A 12 16.12 -3.96 -2.50
C ASP A 12 17.22 -3.22 -1.73
N ARG A 13 18.51 -3.44 -2.07
CA ARG A 13 19.64 -2.75 -1.45
C ARG A 13 19.79 -1.31 -1.92
N ARG A 14 19.35 -1.00 -3.14
CA ARG A 14 19.40 0.36 -3.71
C ARG A 14 18.21 1.21 -3.31
N ALA A 15 17.12 0.57 -2.88
CA ALA A 15 15.94 1.24 -2.42
C ALA A 15 16.22 2.11 -1.18
N MET A 16 15.41 3.15 -1.02
CA MET A 16 15.55 4.10 0.08
C MET A 16 15.31 3.42 1.45
N ASP A 17 16.15 3.74 2.42
CA ASP A 17 16.04 3.26 3.80
C ASP A 17 14.75 3.76 4.47
N THR A 18 14.22 2.99 5.42
CA THR A 18 12.97 3.32 6.15
C THR A 18 12.98 4.68 6.82
N GLU A 19 14.12 5.08 7.38
CA GLU A 19 14.26 6.37 8.09
C GLU A 19 14.23 7.58 7.14
N ALA A 20 14.45 7.37 5.85
CA ALA A 20 14.38 8.41 4.82
C ALA A 20 13.03 8.44 4.08
N THR A 21 12.23 7.38 4.21
CA THR A 21 10.87 7.33 3.63
C THR A 21 9.83 8.02 4.52
N ALA A 22 8.78 8.56 3.90
CA ALA A 22 7.56 8.93 4.59
C ALA A 22 6.51 7.82 4.45
N THR A 23 5.61 7.68 5.44
CA THR A 23 4.55 6.64 5.43
C THR A 23 3.16 7.26 5.38
N ALA A 24 2.32 6.78 4.47
CA ALA A 24 0.91 7.12 4.37
C ALA A 24 0.02 5.88 4.63
N THR A 25 -1.15 6.06 5.25
CA THR A 25 -2.08 4.95 5.55
C THR A 25 -3.48 5.26 5.04
N PHE A 26 -4.03 4.34 4.23
CA PHE A 26 -5.35 4.49 3.61
C PHE A 26 -6.13 3.18 3.65
N GLY A 27 -7.46 3.25 3.55
CA GLY A 27 -8.33 2.11 3.26
C GLY A 27 -9.32 2.52 2.17
N ILE A 28 -9.44 1.71 1.12
CA ILE A 28 -10.36 1.96 -0.01
C ILE A 28 -10.97 0.64 -0.53
N GLY A 29 -11.46 -0.19 0.39
CA GLY A 29 -12.01 -1.51 0.08
C GLY A 29 -11.05 -2.65 0.41
N CYS A 30 -11.12 -3.75 -0.35
CA CYS A 30 -10.21 -4.88 -0.14
C CYS A 30 -8.78 -4.45 -0.44
N PHE A 31 -7.86 -4.63 0.51
CA PHE A 31 -6.51 -4.06 0.44
C PHE A 31 -5.59 -4.69 -0.63
N TRP A 32 -5.96 -5.80 -1.27
CA TRP A 32 -5.11 -6.50 -2.25
C TRP A 32 -4.96 -5.69 -3.54
N GLY A 33 -6.03 -5.06 -3.99
CA GLY A 33 -6.01 -4.17 -5.15
C GLY A 33 -5.14 -2.94 -4.89
N PRO A 34 -5.41 -2.16 -3.84
CA PRO A 34 -4.60 -1.01 -3.46
C PRO A 34 -3.13 -1.35 -3.18
N ASP A 35 -2.82 -2.48 -2.53
CA ASP A 35 -1.43 -2.92 -2.32
C ASP A 35 -0.67 -3.06 -3.64
N ALA A 36 -1.29 -3.68 -4.65
CA ALA A 36 -0.69 -3.85 -5.97
C ALA A 36 -0.65 -2.52 -6.76
N GLN A 37 -1.74 -1.76 -6.75
CA GLN A 37 -1.86 -0.50 -7.48
C GLN A 37 -0.84 0.52 -6.98
N PHE A 38 -0.74 0.74 -5.66
CA PHE A 38 0.20 1.70 -5.09
C PHE A 38 1.63 1.17 -5.12
N GLY A 39 1.83 -0.14 -4.95
CA GLY A 39 3.16 -0.76 -5.10
C GLY A 39 3.79 -0.50 -6.47
N ALA A 40 2.98 -0.34 -7.53
CA ALA A 40 3.42 -0.05 -8.89
C ALA A 40 3.93 1.40 -9.10
N VAL A 41 3.52 2.35 -8.26
CA VAL A 41 3.72 3.79 -8.48
C VAL A 41 5.18 4.20 -8.26
N ASP A 42 5.74 5.03 -9.14
CA ASP A 42 7.10 5.56 -8.96
C ASP A 42 7.21 6.44 -7.71
N GLY A 43 8.34 6.32 -7.00
CA GLY A 43 8.52 6.92 -5.68
C GLY A 43 7.91 6.13 -4.53
N VAL A 44 6.97 5.20 -4.77
CA VAL A 44 6.58 4.22 -3.74
C VAL A 44 7.68 3.19 -3.58
N VAL A 45 8.20 3.10 -2.36
CA VAL A 45 9.31 2.21 -2.00
C VAL A 45 8.78 0.85 -1.60
N ARG A 46 7.81 0.79 -0.69
CA ARG A 46 7.18 -0.48 -0.28
C ARG A 46 5.77 -0.28 0.25
N THR A 47 5.05 -1.37 0.35
CA THR A 47 3.66 -1.40 0.81
C THR A 47 3.46 -2.47 1.88
N ARG A 48 2.49 -2.28 2.77
CA ARG A 48 2.06 -3.31 3.74
C ARG A 48 0.56 -3.27 3.87
N VAL A 49 -0.09 -4.42 4.01
CA VAL A 49 -1.53 -4.47 4.27
C VAL A 49 -1.83 -4.82 5.73
N GLY A 50 -2.94 -4.32 6.25
CA GLY A 50 -3.26 -4.41 7.66
C GLY A 50 -4.66 -3.94 8.03
N TYR A 51 -4.85 -3.72 9.32
CA TYR A 51 -6.12 -3.36 9.94
C TYR A 51 -5.95 -2.12 10.81
N ALA A 52 -6.80 -1.11 10.61
CA ALA A 52 -6.77 0.15 11.36
C ALA A 52 -8.15 0.82 11.39
N GLY A 53 -8.27 1.95 12.09
CA GLY A 53 -9.51 2.73 12.20
C GLY A 53 -10.56 2.14 13.15
N GLY A 54 -10.15 1.18 14.00
CA GLY A 54 -10.96 0.58 15.06
C GLY A 54 -10.25 0.65 16.42
N THR A 55 -10.89 0.06 17.43
CA THR A 55 -10.47 0.07 18.84
C THR A 55 -10.09 -1.32 19.35
N LYS A 56 -10.46 -2.39 18.62
CA LYS A 56 -10.12 -3.75 19.02
C LYS A 56 -8.59 -3.95 19.03
N ARG A 57 -8.10 -4.65 20.05
CA ARG A 57 -6.69 -5.06 20.10
C ARG A 57 -6.45 -6.32 19.30
N ASP A 58 -5.31 -6.34 18.60
CA ASP A 58 -4.78 -7.50 17.88
C ASP A 58 -5.83 -8.14 16.94
N PRO A 59 -6.43 -7.36 16.02
CA PRO A 59 -7.41 -7.87 15.06
C PRO A 59 -6.76 -8.88 14.09
N THR A 60 -7.56 -9.84 13.64
CA THR A 60 -7.22 -10.80 12.58
C THR A 60 -8.26 -10.71 11.48
N TYR A 61 -8.00 -11.31 10.31
CA TYR A 61 -8.94 -11.31 9.20
C TYR A 61 -10.34 -11.81 9.60
N HIS A 62 -10.40 -12.86 10.42
CA HIS A 62 -11.66 -13.45 10.92
C HIS A 62 -12.20 -12.77 12.18
N SER A 63 -11.54 -11.73 12.68
CA SER A 63 -11.85 -11.09 13.95
C SER A 63 -11.49 -9.60 13.98
N LEU A 64 -11.90 -8.85 12.96
CA LEU A 64 -11.59 -7.42 12.80
C LEU A 64 -12.14 -6.50 13.91
N GLY A 65 -13.33 -6.81 14.44
CA GLY A 65 -14.05 -5.86 15.29
C GLY A 65 -14.54 -4.67 14.47
N ASP A 66 -14.16 -3.47 14.89
CA ASP A 66 -14.46 -2.18 14.25
C ASP A 66 -13.32 -1.70 13.33
N HIS A 67 -12.25 -2.48 13.16
CA HIS A 67 -11.21 -2.19 12.17
C HIS A 67 -11.70 -2.39 10.74
N THR A 68 -11.05 -1.68 9.82
CA THR A 68 -11.19 -1.85 8.38
C THR A 68 -9.86 -2.29 7.77
N GLU A 69 -9.92 -2.87 6.57
CA GLU A 69 -8.74 -3.15 5.76
C GLU A 69 -8.09 -1.85 5.30
N VAL A 70 -6.79 -1.75 5.56
CA VAL A 70 -5.97 -0.61 5.19
C VAL A 70 -4.65 -1.09 4.61
N PHE A 71 -3.96 -0.20 3.91
CA PHE A 71 -2.62 -0.39 3.41
C PHE A 71 -1.76 0.82 3.80
N GLN A 72 -0.50 0.53 4.09
CA GLN A 72 0.55 1.51 4.27
C GLN A 72 1.40 1.58 3.02
N VAL A 73 1.81 2.79 2.68
CA VAL A 73 2.70 3.11 1.58
C VAL A 73 3.88 3.86 2.18
N ASP A 74 5.07 3.26 2.13
CA ASP A 74 6.30 4.01 2.36
C ASP A 74 6.77 4.55 1.01
N PHE A 75 7.03 5.85 0.95
CA PHE A 75 7.36 6.55 -0.27
C PHE A 75 8.52 7.52 -0.06
N ASP A 76 9.25 7.77 -1.15
CA ASP A 76 10.25 8.81 -1.26
C ASP A 76 9.56 10.17 -1.48
N PRO A 77 9.59 11.08 -0.48
CA PRO A 77 8.92 12.37 -0.58
C PRO A 77 9.54 13.31 -1.62
N ASP A 78 10.77 13.05 -2.08
CA ASP A 78 11.42 13.83 -3.14
C ASP A 78 10.95 13.39 -4.55
N THR A 79 10.39 12.18 -4.66
CA THR A 79 9.88 11.62 -5.91
C THR A 79 8.36 11.72 -6.03
N ILE A 80 7.62 11.43 -4.96
CA ILE A 80 6.14 11.50 -4.92
C ILE A 80 5.68 12.13 -3.61
N THR A 81 4.69 13.02 -3.67
CA THR A 81 4.20 13.70 -2.48
C THR A 81 3.00 13.00 -1.85
N TYR A 82 2.74 13.29 -0.57
CA TYR A 82 1.49 12.84 0.07
C TYR A 82 0.23 13.34 -0.67
N ARG A 83 0.30 14.53 -1.29
CA ARG A 83 -0.80 15.08 -2.10
C ARG A 83 -1.06 14.24 -3.35
N ASP A 84 -0.01 13.73 -4.00
CA ASP A 84 -0.15 12.85 -5.17
C ASP A 84 -0.77 11.50 -4.78
N LEU A 85 -0.37 10.95 -3.62
CA LEU A 85 -1.02 9.75 -3.07
C LEU A 85 -2.50 9.99 -2.76
N LEU A 86 -2.87 11.16 -2.23
CA LEU A 86 -4.27 11.54 -2.04
C LEU A 86 -5.02 11.62 -3.37
N GLU A 87 -4.41 12.13 -4.44
CA GLU A 87 -5.03 12.11 -5.77
C GLU A 87 -5.41 10.69 -6.17
N LEU A 88 -4.44 9.77 -6.13
CA LEU A 88 -4.65 8.38 -6.50
C LEU A 88 -5.73 7.71 -5.63
N VAL A 89 -5.73 7.97 -4.33
CA VAL A 89 -6.74 7.45 -3.40
C VAL A 89 -8.13 7.94 -3.80
N PHE A 90 -8.30 9.24 -4.01
CA PHE A 90 -9.60 9.85 -4.30
C PHE A 90 -10.09 9.58 -5.73
N GLU A 91 -9.21 9.26 -6.67
CA GLU A 91 -9.56 8.76 -8.00
C GLU A 91 -9.98 7.27 -7.98
N SER A 92 -9.46 6.49 -7.03
CA SER A 92 -9.70 5.04 -6.95
C SER A 92 -11.02 4.65 -6.29
N HIS A 93 -11.78 5.59 -5.71
CA HIS A 93 -13.09 5.33 -5.11
C HIS A 93 -14.03 6.53 -5.25
N THR A 94 -15.30 6.37 -4.86
CA THR A 94 -16.25 7.50 -4.77
C THR A 94 -16.29 8.01 -3.33
N PRO A 95 -15.78 9.22 -3.02
CA PRO A 95 -15.66 9.68 -1.63
C PRO A 95 -17.00 9.88 -0.91
N ARG A 96 -18.08 10.09 -1.67
CA ARG A 96 -19.46 10.25 -1.15
C ARG A 96 -20.20 8.93 -1.02
N ARG A 97 -19.52 7.80 -1.19
CA ARG A 97 -20.13 6.47 -1.08
C ARG A 97 -19.28 5.59 -0.19
N GLN A 98 -19.93 5.04 0.81
CA GLN A 98 -19.37 4.10 1.75
C GLN A 98 -20.07 2.76 1.64
N THR A 99 -19.30 1.70 1.87
CA THR A 99 -19.86 0.35 1.97
C THR A 99 -20.47 0.12 3.36
N GLY A 100 -21.53 -0.68 3.41
CA GLY A 100 -22.12 -1.12 4.68
C GLY A 100 -21.27 -2.17 5.41
N LYS A 101 -20.24 -2.75 4.77
CA LYS A 101 -19.33 -3.70 5.40
C LYS A 101 -18.14 -2.96 6.03
N THR A 102 -18.07 -2.95 7.35
CA THR A 102 -16.98 -2.31 8.13
C THR A 102 -15.58 -2.67 7.61
N GLN A 103 -15.37 -3.93 7.23
CA GLN A 103 -14.10 -4.44 6.71
C GLN A 103 -13.56 -3.68 5.49
N TYR A 104 -14.42 -3.08 4.67
CA TYR A 104 -14.04 -2.52 3.36
C TYR A 104 -14.30 -1.02 3.28
N GLN A 105 -14.35 -0.34 4.42
CA GLN A 105 -14.71 1.07 4.46
C GLN A 105 -13.58 1.97 3.96
N ASN A 106 -13.96 3.02 3.23
CA ASN A 106 -13.03 4.05 2.81
C ASN A 106 -12.60 4.92 4.00
N VAL A 107 -11.30 5.04 4.24
CA VAL A 107 -10.70 5.86 5.31
C VAL A 107 -9.35 6.43 4.88
N VAL A 108 -9.07 7.67 5.27
CA VAL A 108 -7.73 8.27 5.23
C VAL A 108 -7.25 8.46 6.66
N LEU A 109 -6.13 7.84 7.01
CA LEU A 109 -5.57 7.84 8.35
C LEU A 109 -4.31 8.72 8.37
N ALA A 110 -4.49 9.98 8.75
CA ALA A 110 -3.38 10.92 8.90
C ALA A 110 -2.52 10.51 10.08
N THR A 111 -1.20 10.42 9.89
CA THR A 111 -0.25 10.01 10.94
C THR A 111 0.41 11.23 11.58
N THR A 112 0.57 12.33 10.83
CA THR A 112 1.19 13.58 11.31
C THR A 112 0.26 14.78 11.14
N ALA A 113 0.57 15.86 11.87
CA ALA A 113 -0.13 17.13 11.71
C ALA A 113 0.01 17.70 10.28
N ASP A 114 1.17 17.51 9.65
CA ASP A 114 1.41 17.94 8.27
C ASP A 114 0.56 17.17 7.27
N GLN A 115 0.44 15.83 7.42
CA GLN A 115 -0.48 15.05 6.60
C GLN A 115 -1.93 15.52 6.77
N ARG A 116 -2.33 15.83 8.01
CA ARG A 116 -3.66 16.36 8.28
C ARG A 116 -3.88 17.71 7.59
N ALA A 117 -2.93 18.63 7.67
CA ALA A 117 -3.01 19.92 7.00
C ALA A 117 -3.10 19.79 5.47
N ILE A 118 -2.24 18.96 4.86
CA ILE A 118 -2.24 18.70 3.42
C ILE A 118 -3.58 18.09 2.96
N LEU A 119 -4.14 17.16 3.75
CA LEU A 119 -5.43 16.54 3.48
C LEU A 119 -6.58 17.56 3.53
N ASP A 120 -6.62 18.40 4.56
CA ASP A 120 -7.64 19.44 4.69
C ASP A 120 -7.58 20.43 3.51
N GLU A 121 -6.38 20.84 3.09
CA GLU A 121 -6.18 21.67 1.89
C GLU A 121 -6.58 20.94 0.60
N PHE A 122 -6.25 19.66 0.47
CA PHE A 122 -6.61 18.83 -0.68
C PHE A 122 -8.13 18.73 -0.86
N LEU A 123 -8.86 18.51 0.24
CA LEU A 123 -10.32 18.47 0.25
C LEU A 123 -10.91 19.84 -0.11
N ALA A 124 -10.43 20.90 0.53
CA ALA A 124 -10.91 22.26 0.30
C ALA A 124 -10.75 22.70 -1.17
N ALA A 125 -9.61 22.39 -1.78
CA ALA A 125 -9.34 22.69 -3.20
C ALA A 125 -10.31 21.98 -4.16
N ARG A 126 -10.95 20.88 -3.73
CA ARG A 126 -11.94 20.10 -4.50
C ARG A 126 -13.39 20.42 -4.11
N GLY A 127 -13.61 21.41 -3.25
CA GLY A 127 -14.94 21.71 -2.71
C GLY A 127 -15.50 20.57 -1.86
N LEU A 128 -14.62 19.75 -1.28
CA LEU A 128 -14.98 18.70 -0.32
C LEU A 128 -14.66 19.17 1.10
N THR A 129 -15.36 18.60 2.06
CA THR A 129 -15.10 18.77 3.49
C THR A 129 -15.11 17.40 4.14
N ALA A 130 -14.38 17.21 5.24
CA ALA A 130 -14.35 15.94 5.96
C ALA A 130 -15.75 15.47 6.37
N ASP A 131 -16.61 16.39 6.81
CA ASP A 131 -18.02 16.11 7.17
C ASP A 131 -18.96 16.02 5.95
N GLY A 132 -18.49 16.39 4.76
CA GLY A 132 -19.26 16.44 3.52
C GLY A 132 -19.09 15.24 2.60
N ILE A 133 -18.27 14.26 3.01
CA ILE A 133 -18.00 13.00 2.30
C ILE A 133 -18.22 11.82 3.27
N GLU A 134 -18.33 10.61 2.73
CA GLU A 134 -18.50 9.39 3.55
C GLU A 134 -17.17 8.65 3.79
N THR A 135 -16.10 9.03 3.10
CA THR A 135 -14.73 8.62 3.42
C THR A 135 -14.35 9.18 4.77
N ARG A 136 -14.01 8.29 5.71
CA ARG A 136 -13.63 8.68 7.07
C ARG A 136 -12.28 9.38 7.05
N ILE A 137 -12.17 10.53 7.71
CA ILE A 137 -10.92 11.26 7.87
C ILE A 137 -10.54 11.21 9.35
N GLU A 138 -9.51 10.44 9.67
CA GLU A 138 -9.18 10.07 11.04
C GLU A 138 -7.67 10.20 11.31
N GLN A 139 -7.29 10.33 12.58
CA GLN A 139 -5.89 10.21 13.00
C GLN A 139 -5.54 8.72 13.16
N LEU A 140 -4.40 8.28 12.63
CA LEU A 140 -3.92 6.92 12.84
C LEU A 140 -3.56 6.73 14.33
N SER A 141 -4.32 5.86 15.01
CA SER A 141 -4.00 5.42 16.37
C SER A 141 -3.00 4.27 16.38
N ARG A 142 -3.29 3.21 15.61
CA ARG A 142 -2.44 2.05 15.45
C ARG A 142 -2.73 1.35 14.14
N PHE A 143 -1.67 0.85 13.50
CA PHE A 143 -1.73 -0.08 12.39
C PHE A 143 -1.40 -1.48 12.89
N TYR A 144 -2.27 -2.44 12.62
CA TYR A 144 -2.02 -3.86 12.88
C TYR A 144 -1.72 -4.55 11.57
N LEU A 145 -0.54 -5.15 11.47
CA LEU A 145 -0.14 -5.86 10.27
C LEU A 145 -1.06 -7.08 10.03
N ALA A 146 -1.54 -7.25 8.81
CA ALA A 146 -2.30 -8.43 8.42
C ALA A 146 -1.38 -9.65 8.23
N GLU A 147 -1.99 -10.83 8.26
CA GLU A 147 -1.32 -12.11 8.11
C GLU A 147 -0.49 -12.20 6.81
N GLU A 148 0.56 -13.01 6.82
CA GLU A 148 1.56 -13.09 5.75
C GLU A 148 0.96 -13.38 4.37
N TYR A 149 -0.07 -14.22 4.32
CA TYR A 149 -0.75 -14.59 3.08
C TYR A 149 -1.51 -13.43 2.43
N HIS A 150 -1.78 -12.34 3.15
CA HIS A 150 -2.36 -11.12 2.58
C HIS A 150 -1.31 -10.19 1.97
N GLN A 151 -0.04 -10.29 2.38
CA GLN A 151 1.04 -9.43 1.90
C GLN A 151 1.44 -9.81 0.47
N LYS A 152 1.51 -8.83 -0.43
CA LYS A 152 1.92 -9.03 -1.83
C LYS A 152 1.09 -10.14 -2.51
N TYR A 153 -0.22 -10.13 -2.25
CA TYR A 153 -1.12 -11.23 -2.56
C TYR A 153 -1.03 -11.72 -4.02
N THR A 154 -1.02 -10.79 -4.98
CA THR A 154 -0.99 -11.15 -6.40
C THR A 154 0.35 -11.75 -6.80
N LEU A 155 1.46 -11.24 -6.27
CA LEU A 155 2.80 -11.80 -6.49
C LEU A 155 2.87 -13.26 -6.08
N ARG A 156 2.29 -13.62 -4.93
CA ARG A 156 2.30 -15.00 -4.39
C ARG A 156 1.62 -16.02 -5.32
N SER A 157 0.74 -15.57 -6.22
CA SER A 157 0.10 -16.42 -7.22
C SER A 157 1.01 -16.74 -8.43
N VAL A 158 2.14 -16.06 -8.56
CA VAL A 158 3.11 -16.24 -9.64
C VAL A 158 4.27 -17.10 -9.15
N SER A 159 4.21 -18.40 -9.43
CA SER A 159 5.20 -19.38 -8.93
C SER A 159 6.64 -18.99 -9.27
N SER A 160 6.90 -18.51 -10.48
CA SER A 160 8.25 -18.10 -10.90
C SER A 160 8.82 -16.91 -10.12
N PHE A 161 7.96 -16.05 -9.55
CA PHE A 161 8.43 -14.99 -8.64
C PHE A 161 8.73 -15.57 -7.28
N MET A 162 7.85 -16.39 -6.73
CA MET A 162 8.07 -17.05 -5.44
C MET A 162 9.35 -17.90 -5.44
N ASP A 163 9.58 -18.69 -6.49
CA ASP A 163 10.81 -19.48 -6.67
C ASP A 163 12.07 -18.59 -6.65
N ALA A 164 11.99 -17.39 -7.23
CA ALA A 164 13.11 -16.44 -7.27
C ALA A 164 13.39 -15.81 -5.90
N PHE A 165 12.35 -15.48 -5.13
CA PHE A 165 12.49 -14.98 -3.75
C PHE A 165 13.02 -16.07 -2.82
N GLU A 166 12.54 -17.31 -2.95
CA GLU A 166 13.05 -18.46 -2.19
C GLU A 166 14.54 -18.70 -2.51
N ALA A 167 14.92 -18.69 -3.80
CA ALA A 167 16.31 -18.80 -4.21
C ALA A 167 17.17 -17.61 -3.70
N ALA A 168 16.57 -16.44 -3.52
CA ALA A 168 17.22 -15.28 -2.89
C ALA A 168 17.28 -15.38 -1.35
N GLY A 169 16.64 -16.38 -0.73
CA GLY A 169 16.62 -16.62 0.71
C GLY A 169 15.65 -15.73 1.48
N TYR A 170 14.61 -15.22 0.82
CA TYR A 170 13.62 -14.33 1.44
C TYR A 170 12.53 -15.14 2.15
N GLY A 171 12.28 -14.84 3.42
CA GLY A 171 11.10 -15.29 4.15
C GLY A 171 9.88 -14.38 3.92
N ASP A 172 8.78 -14.67 4.61
CA ASP A 172 7.55 -13.88 4.49
C ASP A 172 7.71 -12.43 4.98
N ASP A 173 8.50 -12.22 6.03
CA ASP A 173 8.87 -10.89 6.52
C ASP A 173 9.68 -10.13 5.45
N ASP A 174 10.70 -10.76 4.86
CA ASP A 174 11.52 -10.14 3.83
C ASP A 174 10.68 -9.81 2.58
N LEU A 175 9.79 -10.72 2.17
CA LEU A 175 8.90 -10.51 1.02
C LEU A 175 7.92 -9.35 1.26
N ARG A 176 7.38 -9.23 2.48
CA ARG A 176 6.52 -8.09 2.85
C ARG A 176 7.27 -6.77 2.71
N GLU A 177 8.49 -6.72 3.24
CA GLU A 177 9.31 -5.51 3.32
C GLU A 177 10.05 -5.16 2.03
N SER A 178 10.14 -6.12 1.10
CA SER A 178 10.89 -5.98 -0.15
C SER A 178 10.32 -4.91 -1.09
N PRO A 179 11.13 -3.90 -1.45
CA PRO A 179 10.76 -2.90 -2.45
C PRO A 179 10.46 -3.50 -3.83
N ILE A 180 11.28 -4.45 -4.30
CA ILE A 180 11.01 -5.10 -5.60
C ILE A 180 9.74 -5.95 -5.54
N ALA A 181 9.41 -6.55 -4.38
CA ALA A 181 8.16 -7.29 -4.23
C ALA A 181 6.93 -6.39 -4.39
N ALA A 182 6.96 -5.14 -3.92
CA ALA A 182 5.87 -4.18 -4.13
C ALA A 182 5.64 -3.91 -5.62
N LYS A 183 6.72 -3.72 -6.37
CA LYS A 183 6.69 -3.53 -7.83
C LYS A 183 6.18 -4.77 -8.55
N LEU A 184 6.71 -5.93 -8.22
CA LEU A 184 6.32 -7.20 -8.84
C LEU A 184 4.87 -7.59 -8.51
N ASN A 185 4.35 -7.22 -7.33
CA ASN A 185 2.94 -7.38 -6.99
C ASN A 185 2.04 -6.52 -7.89
N GLY A 186 2.42 -5.26 -8.12
CA GLY A 186 1.76 -4.37 -9.08
C GLY A 186 1.80 -4.92 -10.51
N TYR A 187 2.98 -5.36 -10.96
CA TYR A 187 3.15 -5.98 -12.28
C TYR A 187 2.30 -7.24 -12.45
N ALA A 188 2.27 -8.13 -11.44
CA ALA A 188 1.46 -9.34 -11.44
C ALA A 188 -0.04 -9.03 -11.49
N ALA A 189 -0.48 -7.92 -10.87
CA ALA A 189 -1.85 -7.42 -10.97
C ALA A 189 -2.14 -6.68 -12.29
N GLY A 190 -1.13 -6.49 -13.14
CA GLY A 190 -1.25 -5.93 -14.47
C GLY A 190 -1.08 -4.42 -14.55
N HIS A 191 -0.56 -3.78 -13.51
CA HIS A 191 -0.15 -2.38 -13.54
C HIS A 191 1.21 -2.22 -14.24
N ASP A 192 1.40 -1.08 -14.89
CA ASP A 192 2.70 -0.70 -15.44
C ASP A 192 3.65 -0.36 -14.29
N VAL A 193 4.89 -0.85 -14.37
CA VAL A 193 5.93 -0.59 -13.37
C VAL A 193 7.19 -0.14 -14.07
N SER A 194 7.85 0.90 -13.56
CA SER A 194 9.13 1.40 -14.09
C SER A 194 10.24 0.35 -14.04
N VAL A 195 10.15 -0.59 -13.10
CA VAL A 195 11.07 -1.74 -13.05
C VAL A 195 10.93 -2.61 -14.30
N ALA A 196 9.89 -2.49 -15.14
CA ALA A 196 9.74 -3.23 -16.40
C ALA A 196 10.78 -2.87 -17.48
N GLU A 197 11.58 -1.81 -17.29
CA GLU A 197 12.75 -1.57 -18.14
C GLU A 197 13.99 -2.37 -17.68
N GLU A 198 14.01 -2.78 -16.39
CA GLU A 198 15.04 -3.63 -15.77
C GLU A 198 14.59 -5.09 -15.55
N LEU A 199 13.28 -5.33 -15.55
CA LEU A 199 12.57 -6.59 -15.52
C LEU A 199 12.13 -6.90 -16.96
N PRO A 200 12.23 -8.15 -17.40
CA PRO A 200 11.90 -8.47 -18.78
C PRO A 200 10.42 -8.34 -19.12
N ALA A 201 10.16 -7.98 -20.38
CA ALA A 201 8.84 -7.78 -20.96
C ALA A 201 7.87 -8.98 -20.79
N ARG A 202 6.57 -8.65 -20.78
CA ARG A 202 5.42 -9.59 -20.74
C ARG A 202 5.55 -10.70 -21.80
N PRO A 203 5.17 -11.95 -21.50
CA PRO A 203 5.09 -13.03 -22.49
C PRO A 203 4.06 -12.74 -23.59
#